data_AF-A0A5N5TAD2-F1
#
_entry.id   AF-A0A5N5TAD2-F1
#
_cell.length_a   1.000
_cell.length_b   1.000
_cell.length_c   1.000
_cell.angle_alpha   90.00
_cell.angle_beta   90.00
_cell.angle_gamma   90.00
#
_symmetry.space_group_name_H-M   'P 1'
#
loop_
_entity.id
_entity.type
_entity.pdbx_description
1 polymer ?
#
loop_
_entity_poly.entity_id
_entity_poly.type
_entity_poly.pdbx_seq_one_letter_code
_entity_poly.pdbx_strand_id
1 'polypeptide(L)'
;MRLTSITVILSVCFLSAFAQKRDGECKIDVNKLSVEKFMNEAPPDWSFSCLNKRLITETIQNKEHVKGILECIHPDHPVCTKKGYSVAADEIFRRADPSTGGRCPSCTPELASLVEYALKLMQKLHPRELRLGLSYLG
;
A
#
# COMPACT_ATOMS: atom_id res chain seq x y z
N MET A 1 34.49 24.35 -42.08
CA MET A 1 33.28 25.13 -41.76
C MET A 1 32.39 24.28 -40.86
N ARG A 2 32.15 24.77 -39.61
CA ARG A 2 31.00 24.52 -38.70
C ARG A 2 30.67 23.05 -38.38
N LEU A 3 30.94 22.46 -37.21
CA LEU A 3 30.72 22.87 -35.79
C LEU A 3 29.28 23.29 -35.50
N THR A 4 28.40 22.30 -35.24
CA THR A 4 27.10 22.34 -34.53
C THR A 4 26.55 20.90 -34.50
N SER A 5 26.05 20.26 -33.44
CA SER A 5 25.79 20.66 -32.06
C SER A 5 25.63 19.40 -31.18
N ILE A 6 26.43 19.31 -30.12
CA ILE A 6 26.16 18.46 -28.95
C ILE A 6 25.08 19.19 -28.13
N THR A 7 23.80 18.92 -28.39
CA THR A 7 22.61 19.30 -27.60
C THR A 7 21.42 18.80 -28.42
N VAL A 8 20.55 17.89 -27.98
CA VAL A 8 19.69 17.98 -26.80
C VAL A 8 19.34 16.55 -26.35
N ILE A 9 20.20 15.99 -25.50
CA ILE A 9 19.81 14.95 -24.52
C ILE A 9 18.98 15.70 -23.47
N LEU A 10 17.75 16.10 -23.81
CA LEU A 10 16.88 16.85 -22.88
C LEU A 10 15.43 16.95 -23.40
N SER A 11 14.82 15.83 -23.81
CA SER A 11 13.40 15.87 -24.23
C SER A 11 12.58 14.64 -23.85
N VAL A 12 13.17 13.63 -23.21
CA VAL A 12 12.42 12.43 -22.77
C VAL A 12 12.28 12.36 -21.24
N CYS A 13 12.96 13.24 -20.49
CA CYS A 13 12.86 13.27 -19.01
C CYS A 13 11.71 14.15 -18.46
N PHE A 14 10.86 14.76 -19.30
CA PHE A 14 9.87 15.75 -18.85
C PHE A 14 8.39 15.43 -19.12
N LEU A 15 8.04 14.24 -19.63
CA LEU A 15 6.64 13.86 -19.85
C LEU A 15 6.06 12.86 -18.85
N SER A 16 6.83 12.42 -17.85
CA SER A 16 6.30 11.61 -16.72
C SER A 16 5.82 12.46 -15.55
N ALA A 17 6.00 13.79 -15.61
CA ALA A 17 5.45 14.69 -14.62
C ALA A 17 3.99 15.04 -14.98
N PHE A 18 3.08 14.72 -14.06
CA PHE A 18 1.69 15.23 -13.96
C PHE A 18 0.57 14.53 -14.74
N ALA A 19 0.67 13.21 -14.94
CA ALA A 19 -0.52 12.37 -15.13
C ALA A 19 -0.65 11.23 -14.10
N GLN A 20 0.13 11.26 -13.01
CA GLN A 20 -0.24 10.56 -11.79
C GLN A 20 -1.39 11.35 -11.16
N LYS A 21 -2.60 11.05 -11.64
CA LYS A 21 -3.88 11.39 -11.03
C LYS A 21 -3.68 11.20 -9.52
N ARG A 22 -3.63 12.31 -8.77
CA ARG A 22 -3.68 12.26 -7.30
C ARG A 22 -4.89 11.41 -6.97
N ASP A 23 -4.70 10.18 -6.51
CA ASP A 23 -5.69 9.54 -5.65
C ASP A 23 -5.98 10.59 -4.57
N GLY A 24 -7.22 11.08 -4.57
CA GLY A 24 -7.60 12.38 -4.01
C GLY A 24 -7.08 12.61 -2.60
N GLU A 25 -6.89 13.88 -2.25
CA GLU A 25 -6.59 14.30 -0.87
C GLU A 25 -7.49 13.55 0.12
N CYS A 26 -6.91 13.03 1.20
CA CYS A 26 -7.67 12.26 2.18
C CYS A 26 -8.82 13.11 2.74
N LYS A 27 -10.06 12.70 2.48
CA LYS A 27 -11.26 13.42 2.93
C LYS A 27 -11.67 13.09 4.37
N ILE A 28 -10.91 12.24 5.04
CA ILE A 28 -11.22 11.69 6.36
C ILE A 28 -10.22 12.26 7.37
N ASP A 29 -10.70 12.65 8.56
CA ASP A 29 -9.82 13.00 9.68
C ASP A 29 -9.19 11.74 10.29
N VAL A 30 -8.08 11.31 9.68
CA VAL A 30 -7.34 10.09 10.05
C VAL A 30 -6.72 10.16 11.45
N ASN A 31 -6.64 11.34 12.07
CA ASN A 31 -6.12 11.48 13.43
C ASN A 31 -7.15 11.05 14.48
N LYS A 32 -8.44 11.06 14.14
CA LYS A 32 -9.53 10.64 15.02
C LYS A 32 -10.07 9.25 14.70
N LEU A 33 -9.59 8.62 13.63
CA LEU A 33 -10.04 7.30 13.21
C LEU A 33 -9.43 6.21 14.10
N SER A 34 -10.25 5.51 14.87
CA SER A 34 -9.81 4.28 15.56
C SER A 34 -9.59 3.16 14.54
N VAL A 35 -8.48 2.40 14.67
CA VAL A 35 -8.24 1.22 13.83
C VAL A 35 -9.36 0.20 13.98
N GLU A 36 -9.82 -0.09 15.20
CA GLU A 36 -10.93 -1.03 15.40
C GLU A 36 -12.20 -0.56 14.70
N LYS A 37 -12.52 0.73 14.80
CA LYS A 37 -13.67 1.29 14.06
C LYS A 37 -13.48 1.18 12.56
N PHE A 38 -12.29 1.50 12.04
CA PHE A 38 -11.97 1.34 10.63
C PHE A 38 -12.10 -0.11 10.15
N MET A 39 -11.62 -1.08 10.93
CA MET A 39 -11.70 -2.48 10.58
C MET A 39 -13.15 -2.92 10.45
N ASN A 40 -14.00 -2.60 11.42
CA ASN A 40 -15.41 -2.98 11.37
C ASN A 40 -16.20 -2.16 10.32
N GLU A 41 -15.94 -0.86 10.22
CA GLU A 41 -16.74 0.11 9.48
C GLU A 41 -15.85 1.02 8.62
N ALA A 42 -15.18 0.43 7.62
CA ALA A 42 -14.32 1.19 6.72
C ALA A 42 -15.12 2.32 6.03
N PRO A 43 -14.67 3.60 6.14
CA PRO A 43 -15.36 4.74 5.57
C PRO A 43 -15.53 4.58 4.05
N PRO A 44 -16.68 4.98 3.48
CA PRO A 44 -16.92 4.85 2.04
C PRO A 44 -15.96 5.70 1.20
N ASP A 45 -15.51 6.84 1.75
CA ASP A 45 -14.53 7.74 1.11
C ASP A 45 -13.07 7.37 1.43
N TRP A 46 -12.83 6.16 1.95
CA TRP A 46 -11.46 5.73 2.24
C TRP A 46 -10.66 5.60 0.94
N SER A 47 -9.52 6.28 0.93
CA SER A 47 -8.47 6.13 -0.06
C SER A 47 -7.14 5.90 0.64
N PHE A 48 -6.18 5.30 -0.04
CA PHE A 48 -4.88 5.02 0.58
C PHE A 48 -4.01 6.27 0.75
N SER A 49 -4.42 7.41 0.19
CA SER A 49 -3.92 8.74 0.59
C SER A 49 -4.26 9.08 2.05
N CYS A 50 -5.20 8.36 2.68
CA CYS A 50 -5.49 8.41 4.12
C CYS A 50 -4.57 7.52 4.96
N LEU A 51 -3.72 6.70 4.35
CA LEU A 51 -2.82 5.85 5.09
C LEU A 51 -1.72 6.69 5.75
N ASN A 52 -1.45 6.41 7.03
CA ASN A 52 -0.35 7.00 7.75
C ASN A 52 0.33 5.96 8.63
N LYS A 53 1.51 6.30 9.17
CA LYS A 53 2.28 5.40 10.02
C LYS A 53 1.49 4.92 11.24
N ARG A 54 0.70 5.78 11.89
CA ARG A 54 -0.09 5.43 13.08
C ARG A 54 -1.06 4.28 12.79
N LEU A 55 -1.87 4.40 11.73
CA LEU A 55 -2.84 3.37 11.34
C LEU A 55 -2.14 2.06 10.96
N ILE A 56 -1.02 2.13 10.26
CA ILE A 56 -0.18 0.96 9.93
C ILE A 56 0.33 0.30 11.22
N THR A 57 0.90 1.08 12.14
CA THR A 57 1.45 0.58 13.40
C THR A 57 0.39 -0.11 14.24
N GLU A 58 -0.73 0.57 14.49
CA GLU A 58 -1.83 0.05 15.31
C GLU A 58 -2.42 -1.23 14.69
N THR A 59 -2.58 -1.26 13.36
CA THR A 59 -3.06 -2.46 12.64
C THR A 59 -2.09 -3.62 12.79
N ILE A 60 -0.80 -3.39 12.51
CA ILE A 60 0.22 -4.47 12.55
C ILE A 60 0.50 -4.91 13.98
N GLN A 61 0.38 -4.05 14.98
CA GLN A 61 0.55 -4.44 16.38
C GLN A 61 -0.54 -5.43 16.85
N ASN A 62 -1.74 -5.35 16.27
CA ASN A 62 -2.81 -6.30 16.55
C ASN A 62 -2.70 -7.53 15.64
N LYS A 63 -2.33 -8.68 16.23
CA LYS A 63 -2.21 -9.95 15.51
C LYS A 63 -3.52 -10.41 14.85
N GLU A 64 -4.68 -10.09 15.43
CA GLU A 64 -5.97 -10.47 14.87
C GLU A 64 -6.26 -9.73 13.57
N HIS A 65 -5.89 -8.46 13.48
CA HIS A 65 -6.02 -7.70 12.24
C HIS A 65 -5.10 -8.25 11.15
N VAL A 66 -3.85 -8.55 11.50
CA VAL A 66 -2.90 -9.16 10.56
C VAL A 66 -3.44 -10.47 10.01
N LYS A 67 -3.94 -11.36 10.88
CA LYS A 67 -4.54 -12.63 10.46
C LYS A 67 -5.78 -12.44 9.60
N GLY A 68 -6.70 -11.56 10.01
CA GLY A 68 -7.92 -11.31 9.24
C GLY A 68 -7.64 -10.74 7.85
N ILE A 69 -6.61 -9.90 7.71
CA ILE A 69 -6.15 -9.42 6.39
C ILE A 69 -5.54 -10.57 5.59
N LEU A 70 -4.76 -11.45 6.21
CA LEU A 70 -4.20 -12.63 5.54
C LEU A 70 -5.27 -13.62 5.06
N GLU A 71 -6.30 -13.85 5.87
CA GLU A 71 -7.45 -14.68 5.50
C GLU A 71 -8.20 -14.08 4.30
N CYS A 72 -8.30 -12.74 4.24
CA CYS A 72 -8.87 -12.05 3.09
C CYS A 72 -8.10 -12.26 1.79
N ILE A 73 -6.76 -12.27 1.85
CA ILE A 73 -5.90 -12.43 0.66
C ILE A 73 -5.54 -13.88 0.34
N HIS A 74 -6.12 -14.86 1.04
CA HIS A 74 -5.84 -16.26 0.79
C HIS A 74 -6.25 -16.63 -0.65
N PRO A 75 -5.38 -17.28 -1.45
CA PRO A 75 -5.63 -17.51 -2.87
C PRO A 75 -6.81 -18.46 -3.13
N ASP A 76 -6.92 -19.55 -2.36
CA ASP A 76 -7.95 -20.57 -2.58
C ASP A 76 -9.23 -20.38 -1.77
N HIS A 77 -9.12 -19.80 -0.57
CA HIS A 77 -10.18 -19.73 0.42
C HIS A 77 -10.23 -18.33 1.08
N PRO A 78 -10.50 -17.26 0.32
CA PRO A 78 -10.55 -15.92 0.86
C PRO A 78 -11.72 -15.78 1.84
N VAL A 79 -11.42 -15.40 3.08
CA VAL A 79 -12.43 -15.14 4.12
C VAL A 79 -12.23 -13.72 4.66
N CYS A 80 -13.19 -12.83 4.33
CA CYS A 80 -13.18 -11.45 4.80
C CYS A 80 -14.31 -11.18 5.79
N THR A 81 -13.98 -11.20 7.08
CA THR A 81 -14.95 -11.02 8.17
C THR A 81 -15.25 -9.56 8.50
N LYS A 82 -14.34 -8.64 8.15
CA LYS A 82 -14.47 -7.21 8.45
C LYS A 82 -14.23 -6.36 7.20
N LYS A 83 -14.96 -5.24 7.08
CA LYS A 83 -14.90 -4.38 5.90
C LYS A 83 -13.51 -3.77 5.67
N GLY A 84 -12.84 -3.35 6.73
CA GLY A 84 -11.47 -2.81 6.65
C GLY A 84 -10.42 -3.86 6.25
N TYR A 85 -10.67 -5.16 6.52
CA TYR A 85 -9.77 -6.21 6.03
C TYR A 85 -9.87 -6.34 4.51
N SER A 86 -11.09 -6.31 3.96
CA SER A 86 -11.31 -6.29 2.50
C SER A 86 -10.67 -5.05 1.87
N VAL A 87 -10.83 -3.86 2.47
CA VAL A 87 -10.19 -2.64 1.97
C VAL A 87 -8.65 -2.75 1.97
N ALA A 88 -8.06 -3.32 3.02
CA ALA A 88 -6.62 -3.55 3.07
C ALA A 88 -6.16 -4.59 2.04
N ALA A 89 -6.92 -5.68 1.89
CA ALA A 89 -6.65 -6.76 0.95
C ALA A 89 -6.71 -6.30 -0.51
N ASP A 90 -7.76 -5.57 -0.89
CA ASP A 90 -7.92 -4.99 -2.22
C ASP A 90 -6.73 -4.10 -2.59
N GLU A 91 -6.23 -3.35 -1.60
CA GLU A 91 -5.09 -2.47 -1.83
C GLU A 91 -3.76 -3.21 -1.93
N ILE A 92 -3.59 -4.27 -1.14
CA ILE A 92 -2.45 -5.18 -1.30
C ILE A 92 -2.48 -5.76 -2.71
N PHE A 93 -3.59 -6.29 -3.21
CA PHE A 93 -3.65 -6.83 -4.58
C PHE A 93 -3.43 -5.78 -5.66
N ARG A 94 -3.96 -4.57 -5.49
CA ARG A 94 -3.81 -3.49 -6.48
C ARG A 94 -2.36 -3.03 -6.63
N ARG A 95 -1.56 -3.11 -5.56
CA ARG A 95 -0.23 -2.51 -5.48
C ARG A 95 0.91 -3.50 -5.36
N ALA A 96 0.65 -4.69 -4.85
CA ALA A 96 1.63 -5.76 -4.83
C ALA A 96 1.86 -6.19 -6.27
N ASP A 97 3.02 -5.84 -6.80
CA ASP A 97 3.50 -6.45 -8.01
C ASP A 97 4.21 -7.76 -7.62
N PRO A 98 3.69 -8.93 -8.03
CA PRO A 98 4.31 -10.23 -7.76
C PRO A 98 5.77 -10.26 -8.22
N SER A 99 6.07 -9.63 -9.37
CA SER A 99 7.41 -9.59 -9.96
C SER A 99 8.43 -8.80 -9.12
N THR A 100 7.96 -8.01 -8.15
CA THR A 100 8.81 -7.21 -7.26
C THR A 100 8.80 -7.70 -5.81
N GLY A 101 8.16 -8.85 -5.54
CA GLY A 101 8.02 -9.40 -4.19
C GLY A 101 7.12 -8.54 -3.30
N GLY A 102 6.03 -8.00 -3.86
CA GLY A 102 5.06 -7.19 -3.12
C GLY A 102 5.49 -5.73 -2.92
N ARG A 103 6.49 -5.24 -3.66
CA ARG A 103 6.79 -3.80 -3.73
C ARG A 103 5.79 -3.13 -4.67
N CYS A 104 5.65 -1.82 -4.51
CA CYS A 104 4.75 -1.02 -5.32
C CYS A 104 5.55 -0.10 -6.26
N PRO A 105 5.95 -0.58 -7.45
CA PRO A 105 6.78 0.18 -8.38
C PRO A 105 6.05 1.40 -8.96
N SER A 106 4.71 1.38 -8.97
CA SER A 106 3.86 2.49 -9.41
C SER A 106 3.48 3.47 -8.30
N CYS A 107 3.91 3.23 -7.06
CA CYS A 107 3.60 4.09 -5.93
C CYS A 107 4.33 5.43 -5.99
N THR A 108 3.71 6.45 -5.41
CA THR A 108 4.42 7.70 -5.09
C THR A 108 5.54 7.42 -4.07
N PRO A 109 6.59 8.27 -4.00
CA PRO A 109 7.68 8.08 -3.03
C PRO A 109 7.21 8.02 -1.58
N GLU A 110 6.22 8.84 -1.22
CA GLU A 110 5.62 8.83 0.12
C GLU A 110 4.99 7.47 0.43
N LEU A 111 4.23 6.93 -0.52
CA LEU A 111 3.55 5.67 -0.32
C LEU A 111 4.49 4.48 -0.34
N ALA A 112 5.52 4.50 -1.19
CA ALA A 112 6.58 3.51 -1.15
C ALA A 112 7.26 3.49 0.25
N SER A 113 7.46 4.64 0.88
CA SER A 113 8.02 4.72 2.24
C SER A 113 7.10 4.11 3.30
N LEU A 114 5.78 4.24 3.14
CA LEU A 114 4.80 3.64 4.05
C LEU A 114 4.72 2.12 3.87
N VAL A 115 4.79 1.62 2.63
CA VAL A 115 4.88 0.19 2.33
C VAL A 115 6.16 -0.40 2.92
N GLU A 116 7.31 0.24 2.70
CA GLU A 116 8.58 -0.22 3.29
C GLU A 116 8.53 -0.22 4.82
N TYR A 117 7.92 0.81 5.43
CA TYR A 117 7.69 0.86 6.86
C TYR A 117 6.83 -0.32 7.35
N ALA A 118 5.71 -0.60 6.67
CA ALA A 118 4.83 -1.72 6.97
C ALA A 118 5.56 -3.07 6.86
N LEU A 119 6.32 -3.29 5.78
CA LEU A 119 7.11 -4.51 5.58
C LEU A 119 8.14 -4.71 6.68
N LYS A 120 8.90 -3.68 7.04
CA LYS A 120 9.87 -3.75 8.15
C LYS A 120 9.20 -4.05 9.49
N LEU A 121 8.03 -3.45 9.73
CA LEU A 121 7.28 -3.68 10.96
C LEU A 121 6.71 -5.10 11.02
N MET A 122 6.15 -5.60 9.92
CA MET A 122 5.70 -6.99 9.77
C MET A 122 6.86 -7.98 9.94
N GLN A 123 8.03 -7.70 9.35
CA GLN A 123 9.21 -8.54 9.50
C GLN A 123 9.67 -8.62 10.96
N LYS A 124 9.54 -7.51 11.71
CA LYS A 124 9.90 -7.45 13.13
C LYS A 124 8.88 -8.16 14.03
N LEU A 125 7.58 -7.97 13.78
CA LEU A 125 6.52 -8.39 14.71
C LEU A 125 5.85 -9.71 14.32
N HIS A 126 5.66 -9.96 13.02
CA HIS A 126 4.93 -11.10 12.47
C HIS A 126 5.64 -11.71 11.26
N PRO A 127 6.91 -12.18 11.40
CA PRO A 127 7.70 -12.65 10.27
C PRO A 127 7.08 -13.87 9.56
N ARG A 128 6.32 -14.70 10.28
CA ARG A 128 5.66 -15.88 9.70
C ARG A 128 4.49 -15.46 8.81
N GLU A 129 3.65 -14.58 9.33
CA GLU A 129 2.50 -13.98 8.65
C GLU A 129 2.96 -13.19 7.42
N LEU A 130 4.07 -12.42 7.52
CA LEU A 130 4.65 -11.74 6.36
C LEU A 130 5.04 -12.72 5.25
N ARG A 131 5.79 -13.77 5.59
CA ARG A 131 6.23 -14.77 4.62
C ARG A 131 5.04 -15.48 3.97
N LEU A 132 4.01 -15.81 4.76
CA LEU A 132 2.79 -16.43 4.27
C LEU A 132 2.04 -15.50 3.31
N GLY A 133 1.81 -14.25 3.71
CA GLY A 133 1.16 -13.25 2.86
C GLY A 133 1.90 -13.01 1.55
N LEU A 134 3.24 -12.91 1.59
CA LEU A 134 4.03 -12.79 0.36
C LEU A 134 3.88 -14.03 -0.54
N SER A 135 3.82 -15.24 0.02
CA SER A 135 3.61 -16.45 -0.78
C SER A 135 2.24 -16.53 -1.46
N TYR A 136 1.24 -15.79 -0.95
CA TYR A 136 -0.08 -15.68 -1.59
C TYR A 136 -0.08 -14.73 -2.79
N LEU A 137 0.90 -13.83 -2.87
CA LEU A 137 0.97 -12.80 -3.89
C LEU A 137 1.81 -13.22 -5.11
N GLY A 138 2.44 -14.40 -5.10
CA GLY A 138 3.27 -14.94 -6.18
C GLY A 138 4.75 -14.72 -5.97
#